data_AF-A0A962C7E4-F1
#
_entry.id   AF-A0A962C7E4-F1
#
_cell.length_a   1.000
_cell.length_b   1.000
_cell.length_c   1.000
_cell.angle_alpha   90.00
_cell.angle_beta   90.00
_cell.angle_gamma   90.00
#
_symmetry.space_group_name_H-M   'P 1'
#
loop_
_entity.id
_entity.type
_entity.pdbx_description
1 polymer ?
#
loop_
_entity_poly.entity_id
_entity_poly.type
_entity_poly.pdbx_seq_one_letter_code
_entity_poly.pdbx_strand_id
1 'polypeptide(L)'
;MASFALHWRRCVRQAHAKIRHDLLADRAGGRVQASIPQTLPEPVRRYFARVLPAHGLLPAVTRIRQRGTLRSSCSSARWLDFRAEQVIAARSTGFQWLARVGLGAGLSFEV
;
A
#
# COMPACT_ATOMS: atom_id res chain seq x y z
N MET A 1 23.05 -22.62 0.75
CA MET A 1 21.60 -22.28 0.76
C MET A 1 21.26 -20.93 1.43
N ALA A 2 22.07 -20.38 2.35
CA ALA A 2 21.79 -19.07 2.99
C ALA A 2 21.94 -17.85 2.03
N SER A 3 22.83 -17.93 1.04
CA SER A 3 23.11 -16.84 0.08
C SER A 3 21.88 -16.48 -0.78
N PHE A 4 21.10 -17.48 -1.21
CA PHE A 4 19.93 -17.28 -2.07
C PHE A 4 18.79 -16.53 -1.36
N ALA A 5 18.54 -16.86 -0.09
CA ALA A 5 17.50 -16.22 0.73
C ALA A 5 17.85 -14.75 1.08
N LEU A 6 19.13 -14.45 1.30
CA LEU A 6 19.63 -13.09 1.51
C LEU A 6 19.60 -12.26 0.22
N HIS A 7 20.01 -12.87 -0.89
CA HIS A 7 19.97 -12.23 -2.21
C HIS A 7 18.53 -11.91 -2.62
N TRP A 8 17.59 -12.84 -2.45
CA TRP A 8 16.17 -12.63 -2.71
C TRP A 8 15.59 -11.45 -1.91
N ARG A 9 15.81 -11.41 -0.58
CA ARG A 9 15.35 -10.31 0.28
C ARG A 9 15.92 -8.97 -0.16
N ARG A 10 17.19 -8.94 -0.58
CA ARG A 10 17.84 -7.74 -1.09
C ARG A 10 17.24 -7.30 -2.42
N CYS A 11 17.03 -8.20 -3.37
CA CYS A 11 16.40 -7.91 -4.67
C CYS A 11 14.98 -7.39 -4.51
N VAL A 12 14.15 -8.02 -3.67
CA VAL A 12 12.79 -7.58 -3.37
C VAL A 12 12.82 -6.15 -2.82
N ARG A 13 13.61 -5.90 -1.76
CA ARG A 13 13.72 -4.55 -1.19
C ARG A 13 14.25 -3.51 -2.18
N GLN A 14 15.20 -3.88 -3.03
CA GLN A 14 15.74 -2.98 -4.05
C GLN A 14 14.71 -2.65 -5.14
N ALA A 15 13.92 -3.64 -5.58
CA ALA A 15 12.81 -3.42 -6.50
C ALA A 15 11.75 -2.51 -5.87
N HIS A 16 11.34 -2.75 -4.62
CA HIS A 16 10.43 -1.86 -3.92
C HIS A 16 11.01 -0.46 -3.72
N ALA A 17 12.29 -0.33 -3.40
CA ALA A 17 12.95 0.97 -3.25
C ALA A 17 12.94 1.75 -4.56
N LYS A 18 13.18 1.10 -5.70
CA LYS A 18 13.08 1.71 -7.03
C LYS A 18 11.66 2.16 -7.36
N ILE A 19 10.67 1.28 -7.24
CA ILE A 19 9.26 1.64 -7.51
C ILE A 19 8.80 2.77 -6.58
N ARG A 20 9.16 2.67 -5.28
CA ARG A 20 8.89 3.74 -4.31
C ARG A 20 9.53 5.05 -4.75
N HIS A 21 10.81 5.04 -5.13
CA HIS A 21 11.50 6.23 -5.60
C HIS A 21 10.76 6.83 -6.80
N ASP A 22 10.42 6.01 -7.79
CA ASP A 22 9.75 6.45 -9.01
C ASP A 22 8.35 7.02 -8.72
N LEU A 23 7.57 6.41 -7.81
CA LEU A 23 6.27 6.93 -7.35
C LEU A 23 6.37 8.22 -6.54
N LEU A 24 7.47 8.42 -5.81
CA LEU A 24 7.71 9.65 -5.06
C LEU A 24 8.26 10.77 -5.96
N ALA A 25 8.97 10.40 -7.01
CA ALA A 25 9.48 11.31 -8.03
C ALA A 25 8.38 11.72 -9.03
N ASP A 26 7.37 10.87 -9.27
CA ASP A 26 6.21 11.20 -10.09
C ASP A 26 5.41 12.34 -9.44
N ARG A 27 5.67 13.57 -9.95
CA ARG A 27 5.00 14.83 -9.62
C ARG A 27 4.96 15.14 -8.13
N ALA A 28 6.14 15.17 -7.52
CA ALA A 28 6.41 15.75 -6.21
C ALA A 28 5.63 17.08 -6.01
N GLY A 29 4.69 17.08 -5.07
CA GLY A 29 4.09 18.31 -4.51
C GLY A 29 2.71 18.74 -5.06
N GLY A 30 2.02 17.90 -5.82
CA GLY A 30 0.71 18.25 -6.37
C GLY A 30 -0.49 17.86 -5.49
N ARG A 31 -1.63 18.50 -5.76
CA ARG A 31 -2.93 17.94 -5.42
C ARG A 31 -3.65 17.47 -6.70
N VAL A 32 -4.56 16.52 -6.55
CA VAL A 32 -5.37 15.98 -7.65
C VAL A 32 -6.83 16.29 -7.37
N GLN A 33 -7.52 16.78 -8.38
CA GLN A 33 -8.97 16.97 -8.29
C GLN A 33 -9.65 15.60 -8.29
N ALA A 34 -10.32 15.25 -7.20
CA ALA A 34 -11.17 14.09 -7.16
C ALA A 34 -12.52 14.39 -7.82
N SER A 35 -13.01 13.47 -8.63
CA SER A 35 -14.39 13.47 -9.12
C SER A 35 -14.98 12.08 -8.87
N ILE A 36 -16.26 12.03 -8.51
CA ILE A 36 -16.99 10.78 -8.29
C ILE A 36 -17.73 10.46 -9.59
N PRO A 37 -17.35 9.40 -10.33
CA PRO A 37 -18.03 9.03 -11.56
C PRO A 37 -19.50 8.69 -11.28
N GLN A 38 -20.40 9.20 -12.12
CA GLN A 38 -21.84 8.91 -12.00
C GLN A 38 -22.18 7.44 -12.32
N THR A 39 -21.28 6.74 -13.03
CA THR A 39 -21.41 5.33 -13.39
C THR A 39 -21.20 4.36 -12.21
N LEU A 40 -20.72 4.85 -11.06
CA LEU A 40 -20.52 4.01 -9.88
C LEU A 40 -21.86 3.60 -9.25
N PRO A 41 -21.96 2.38 -8.67
CA PRO A 41 -23.15 1.95 -7.94
C PRO A 41 -23.51 2.90 -6.79
N GLU A 42 -24.80 3.02 -6.50
CA GLU A 42 -25.32 3.97 -5.51
C GLU A 42 -24.65 3.85 -4.12
N PRO A 43 -24.42 2.65 -3.55
CA PRO A 43 -23.74 2.53 -2.26
C PRO A 43 -22.32 3.10 -2.27
N VAL A 44 -21.61 2.96 -3.41
CA VAL A 44 -20.24 3.44 -3.59
C VAL A 44 -20.22 4.96 -3.71
N ARG A 45 -21.14 5.53 -4.50
CA ARG A 45 -21.30 7.00 -4.62
C ARG A 45 -21.60 7.64 -3.27
N ARG A 46 -22.55 7.06 -2.51
CA ARG A 46 -22.92 7.55 -1.18
C ARG A 46 -21.73 7.53 -0.22
N TYR A 47 -20.95 6.46 -0.22
CA TYR A 47 -19.74 6.38 0.60
C TYR A 47 -18.73 7.46 0.21
N PHE A 48 -18.40 7.60 -1.08
CA PHE A 48 -17.42 8.60 -1.52
C PHE A 48 -17.87 10.04 -1.28
N ALA A 49 -19.16 10.35 -1.47
CA ALA A 49 -19.72 11.65 -1.13
C ALA A 49 -19.59 11.97 0.38
N ARG A 50 -19.55 10.94 1.24
CA ARG A 50 -19.38 11.09 2.68
C ARG A 50 -17.92 11.26 3.11
N VAL A 51 -16.98 10.55 2.46
CA VAL A 51 -15.58 10.48 2.91
C VAL A 51 -14.64 11.41 2.16
N LEU A 52 -15.00 11.82 0.94
CA LEU A 52 -14.20 12.79 0.20
C LEU A 52 -14.59 14.21 0.62
N PRO A 53 -13.61 15.13 0.74
CA PRO A 53 -13.94 16.51 1.03
C PRO A 53 -14.74 17.11 -0.13
N ALA A 54 -15.81 17.84 0.18
CA ALA A 54 -16.77 18.37 -0.80
C ALA A 54 -16.12 19.13 -1.98
N HIS A 55 -14.93 19.71 -1.78
CA HIS A 55 -14.19 20.48 -2.80
C HIS A 55 -12.66 20.21 -2.79
N GLY A 56 -12.22 19.12 -2.17
CA GLY A 56 -10.83 19.00 -1.72
C GLY A 56 -9.96 18.22 -2.68
N LEU A 57 -9.21 18.94 -3.50
CA LEU A 57 -7.88 18.56 -3.96
C LEU A 57 -7.21 17.52 -3.02
N LEU A 58 -7.09 16.26 -3.47
CA LEU A 58 -6.46 15.17 -2.73
C LEU A 58 -4.94 15.21 -2.88
N PRO A 59 -4.16 14.70 -1.92
CA PRO A 59 -2.72 14.52 -2.13
C PRO A 59 -2.44 13.69 -3.38
N ALA A 60 -1.59 14.18 -4.29
CA ALA A 60 -1.19 13.41 -5.46
C ALA A 60 -0.40 12.15 -5.08
N VAL A 61 0.29 12.19 -3.94
CA VAL A 61 1.08 11.09 -3.39
C VAL A 61 0.75 10.91 -1.92
N THR A 62 0.46 9.68 -1.51
CA THR A 62 0.18 9.32 -0.12
C THR A 62 1.14 8.23 0.35
N ARG A 63 1.70 8.40 1.55
CA ARG A 63 2.55 7.41 2.22
C ARG A 63 1.81 6.86 3.43
N ILE A 64 1.65 5.55 3.50
CA ILE A 64 0.92 4.89 4.58
C ILE A 64 1.89 3.97 5.33
N ARG A 65 1.87 4.05 6.66
CA ARG A 65 2.56 3.11 7.55
C ARG A 65 1.51 2.36 8.35
N GLN A 66 1.55 1.04 8.27
CA GLN A 66 0.58 0.15 8.92
C GLN A 66 1.31 -0.73 9.93
N ARG A 67 0.69 -0.95 11.09
CA ARG A 67 1.17 -1.86 12.13
C ARG A 67 -0.01 -2.50 12.83
N GLY A 68 0.10 -3.76 13.20
CA GLY A 68 -0.94 -4.47 13.93
C GLY A 68 -0.82 -5.96 13.67
N THR A 69 -1.97 -6.63 13.60
CA THR A 69 -2.06 -8.04 13.25
C THR A 69 -2.96 -8.23 12.04
N LEU A 70 -2.69 -9.26 11.23
CA LEU A 70 -3.57 -9.67 10.13
C LEU A 70 -3.81 -11.18 10.15
N ARG A 71 -4.93 -11.60 9.55
CA ARG A 71 -5.17 -13.00 9.21
C ARG A 71 -4.68 -13.23 7.79
N SER A 72 -3.81 -14.23 7.61
CA SER A 72 -3.32 -14.60 6.28
C SER A 72 -4.33 -15.43 5.46
N SER A 73 -5.43 -15.84 6.09
CA SER A 73 -6.51 -16.62 5.46
C SER A 73 -7.86 -16.35 6.14
N CYS A 74 -8.93 -16.37 5.34
CA CYS A 74 -10.31 -16.27 5.82
C CYS A 74 -10.76 -17.47 6.67
N SER A 75 -10.14 -18.65 6.51
CA SER A 75 -10.48 -19.86 7.27
C SER A 75 -9.67 -20.03 8.56
N SER A 76 -8.52 -19.35 8.67
CA SER A 76 -7.65 -19.47 9.83
C SER A 76 -8.01 -18.45 10.91
N ALA A 77 -8.16 -18.88 12.17
CA ALA A 77 -8.32 -17.97 13.32
C ALA A 77 -6.99 -17.31 13.76
N ARG A 78 -5.87 -17.67 13.11
CA ARG A 78 -4.54 -17.21 13.50
C ARG A 78 -4.28 -15.78 13.03
N TRP A 79 -3.97 -14.91 13.99
CA TRP A 79 -3.49 -13.55 13.77
C TRP A 79 -1.96 -13.52 13.79
N LEU A 80 -1.37 -12.81 12.83
CA LEU A 80 0.07 -12.70 12.65
C LEU A 80 0.47 -11.24 12.76
N ASP A 81 1.62 -10.99 13.39
CA ASP A 81 2.20 -9.64 13.44
C ASP A 81 2.45 -9.10 12.03
N PHE A 82 2.07 -7.86 11.83
CA PHE A 82 2.11 -7.21 10.53
C PHE A 82 2.66 -5.79 10.64
N ARG A 83 3.54 -5.46 9.70
CA ARG A 83 3.98 -4.09 9.43
C ARG A 83 4.01 -3.89 7.92
N ALA A 84 3.58 -2.74 7.44
CA ALA A 84 3.72 -2.40 6.03
C ALA A 84 4.02 -0.92 5.81
N GLU A 85 4.69 -0.66 4.69
CA GLU A 85 4.79 0.67 4.09
C GLU A 85 4.16 0.63 2.70
N GLN A 86 3.34 1.65 2.41
CA GLN A 86 2.69 1.80 1.12
C GLN A 86 2.94 3.20 0.57
N VAL A 87 3.18 3.29 -0.74
CA VAL A 87 3.16 4.54 -1.49
C VAL A 87 2.15 4.41 -2.63
N ILE A 88 1.20 5.34 -2.66
CA ILE A 88 0.17 5.46 -3.70
C ILE A 88 0.39 6.80 -4.37
N ALA A 89 0.52 6.82 -5.70
CA ALA A 89 0.55 8.03 -6.50
C ALA A 89 -0.68 8.04 -7.41
N ALA A 90 -1.57 9.02 -7.24
CA ALA A 90 -2.87 9.07 -7.91
C ALA A 90 -2.78 9.19 -9.45
N ARG A 91 -1.63 9.63 -9.97
CA ARG A 91 -1.37 9.77 -11.41
C ARG A 91 -0.59 8.58 -11.99
N SER A 92 -0.21 7.62 -11.15
CA SER A 92 0.42 6.38 -11.55
C SER A 92 -0.62 5.28 -11.73
N THR A 93 -0.36 4.34 -12.64
CA THR A 93 -1.15 3.11 -12.79
C THR A 93 -0.75 2.04 -11.77
N GLY A 94 0.28 2.29 -10.95
CA GLY A 94 0.79 1.36 -9.95
C GLY A 94 0.84 1.95 -8.55
N PHE A 95 1.09 1.06 -7.58
CA PHE A 95 1.41 1.41 -6.20
C PHE A 95 2.56 0.54 -5.71
N GLN A 96 3.25 1.00 -4.67
CA GLN A 96 4.25 0.21 -3.97
C GLN A 96 3.69 -0.17 -2.61
N TRP A 97 3.76 -1.45 -2.28
CA TRP A 97 3.44 -1.96 -0.96
C TRP A 97 4.56 -2.91 -0.55
N LEU A 98 5.12 -2.71 0.64
CA LEU A 98 6.11 -3.61 1.24
C LEU A 98 5.56 -4.00 2.60
N ALA A 99 5.08 -5.23 2.69
CA ALA A 99 4.58 -5.84 3.89
C ALA A 99 5.63 -6.76 4.51
N ARG A 100 5.62 -6.85 5.84
CA ARG A 100 6.35 -7.83 6.62
C ARG A 100 5.39 -8.52 7.56
N VAL A 101 5.32 -9.85 7.46
CA VAL A 101 4.42 -10.68 8.27
C VAL A 101 5.26 -11.63 9.12
N GLY A 102 5.01 -11.65 10.43
CA GLY A 102 5.64 -12.55 11.37
C GLY A 102 4.97 -13.92 11.37
N LEU A 103 5.73 -14.99 11.18
CA LEU A 103 5.25 -16.38 11.21
C LEU A 103 5.35 -17.01 12.61
N GLY A 104 5.80 -16.27 13.62
CA GLY A 104 6.17 -16.79 14.95
C GLY A 104 7.63 -17.27 15.01
N ALA A 105 8.14 -17.51 16.23
CA ALA A 105 9.51 -17.99 16.47
C ALA A 105 10.62 -17.18 15.77
N GLY A 106 10.44 -15.84 15.68
CA GLY A 106 11.39 -14.94 15.01
C GLY A 106 11.39 -14.98 13.48
N LEU A 107 10.59 -15.85 12.87
CA LEU A 107 10.49 -15.98 11.41
C LEU A 107 9.53 -14.95 10.82
N SER A 108 9.85 -14.47 9.62
CA SER A 108 9.03 -13.52 8.87
C SER A 108 9.25 -13.63 7.37
N PHE A 109 8.23 -13.27 6.60
CA PHE A 109 8.34 -13.05 5.15
C PHE A 109 7.96 -11.63 4.77
N GLU A 110 8.41 -11.21 3.59
CA GLU A 110 8.15 -9.88 3.02
C GLU A 110 7.49 -10.03 1.64
N VAL A 111 6.55 -9.13 1.32
CA VAL A 111 5.76 -9.09 0.07
C VAL A 111 5.66 -7.66 -0.42
#